data_AF-A0AAN0JWR0-F1
#
_entry.id   AF-A0AAN0JWR0-F1
#
_cell.length_a   1.000
_cell.length_b   1.000
_cell.length_c   1.000
_cell.angle_alpha   90.00
_cell.angle_beta   90.00
_cell.angle_gamma   90.00
#
_symmetry.space_group_name_H-M   'P 1'
#
loop_
_entity.id
_entity.type
_entity.pdbx_description
1 polymer ?
#
loop_
_entity_poly.entity_id
_entity_poly.type
_entity_poly.pdbx_seq_one_letter_code
_entity_poly.pdbx_strand_id
1 'polypeptide(L)'
;MVDDDDIDIQRLQFSNSTNGNTFINITGLNDMSCYIFGVRAYTDNGYGEWTVIANETLELPTDTVSDNGSNQEVAIGVSVALVLILLTGIIVVSLVLFIVYMRKSRSSVKMKPRSTAHKTD
;
A
#
# COMPACT_ATOMS: atom_id res chain seq x y z
N MET A 1 23.12 31.48 -2.78
CA MET A 1 21.77 31.69 -3.33
C MET A 1 21.58 30.49 -4.22
N VAL A 2 20.77 29.53 -3.78
CA VAL A 2 20.48 28.34 -4.57
C VAL A 2 19.38 28.79 -5.51
N ASP A 3 19.69 28.82 -6.81
CA ASP A 3 18.69 28.98 -7.85
C ASP A 3 17.86 27.69 -7.83
N ASP A 4 16.79 27.70 -7.02
CA ASP A 4 15.78 26.63 -6.99
C ASP A 4 14.90 26.77 -8.23
N ASP A 5 15.48 26.40 -9.37
CA ASP A 5 14.84 26.36 -10.69
C ASP A 5 13.73 25.29 -10.78
N ASP A 6 13.54 24.50 -9.72
CA ASP A 6 12.55 23.42 -9.62
C ASP A 6 11.22 23.84 -8.96
N ILE A 7 11.05 25.09 -8.51
CA ILE A 7 9.71 25.60 -8.22
C ILE A 7 9.05 25.93 -9.55
N ASP A 8 8.23 25.01 -10.04
CA ASP A 8 7.37 25.27 -11.18
C ASP A 8 6.30 26.31 -10.79
N ILE A 9 6.58 27.59 -11.04
CA ILE A 9 5.72 28.72 -10.70
C ILE A 9 4.50 28.81 -11.65
N GLN A 10 3.84 27.69 -11.94
CA GLN A 10 2.75 27.66 -12.92
C GLN A 10 1.56 28.55 -12.52
N ARG A 11 1.37 28.85 -11.22
CA ARG A 11 0.33 29.77 -10.70
C ARG A 11 0.79 30.55 -9.47
N LEU A 12 1.12 31.83 -9.66
CA LEU A 12 1.16 32.81 -8.57
C LEU A 12 -0.26 33.34 -8.31
N GLN A 13 -0.80 33.07 -7.12
CA GLN A 13 -2.11 33.60 -6.71
C GLN A 13 -1.94 34.51 -5.50
N PHE A 14 -2.32 35.78 -5.65
CA PHE A 14 -2.29 36.75 -4.56
C PHE A 14 -3.64 36.82 -3.86
N SER A 15 -3.62 36.70 -2.53
CA SER A 15 -4.80 36.83 -1.69
C SER A 15 -4.53 37.88 -0.62
N ASN A 16 -5.36 38.91 -0.56
CA ASN A 16 -5.19 40.02 0.37
C ASN A 16 -6.14 39.87 1.55
N SER A 17 -5.62 40.02 2.77
CA SER A 17 -6.43 40.24 3.96
C SER A 17 -6.63 41.76 4.16
N THR A 18 -7.86 42.18 4.42
CA THR A 18 -8.19 43.58 4.73
C THR A 18 -8.64 43.70 6.19
N ASN A 19 -8.67 44.92 6.72
CA ASN A 19 -9.19 45.26 8.06
C ASN A 19 -8.33 44.78 9.25
N GLY A 20 -7.00 44.70 9.08
CA GLY A 20 -6.08 44.41 10.19
C GLY A 20 -6.03 42.94 10.63
N ASN A 21 -6.70 42.05 9.89
CA ASN A 21 -6.66 40.62 10.17
C ASN A 21 -5.33 40.01 9.69
N THR A 22 -4.68 39.24 10.56
CA THR A 22 -3.45 38.50 10.27
C THR A 22 -3.71 37.08 9.77
N PHE A 23 -4.95 36.79 9.34
CA PHE A 23 -5.40 35.47 8.91
C PHE A 23 -6.17 35.56 7.59
N ILE A 24 -6.03 34.53 6.76
CA ILE A 24 -6.77 34.36 5.52
C ILE A 24 -7.03 32.87 5.29
N ASN A 25 -8.19 32.53 4.73
CA ASN A 25 -8.51 31.17 4.35
C ASN A 25 -8.31 30.98 2.84
N ILE A 26 -7.45 30.05 2.45
CA ILE A 26 -7.20 29.72 1.05
C ILE A 26 -7.88 28.39 0.74
N THR A 27 -8.92 28.43 -0.09
CA THR A 27 -9.76 27.26 -0.43
C THR A 27 -9.67 26.92 -1.92
N GLY A 28 -10.13 25.73 -2.31
CA GLY A 28 -10.13 25.30 -3.72
C GLY A 28 -8.74 24.87 -4.24
N LEU A 29 -7.86 24.47 -3.31
CA LEU A 29 -6.58 23.87 -3.62
C LEU A 29 -6.77 22.40 -4.02
N ASN A 30 -5.88 21.90 -4.88
CA ASN A 30 -5.88 20.50 -5.32
C ASN A 30 -5.13 19.63 -4.29
N ASP A 31 -5.69 18.47 -3.97
CA ASP A 31 -5.19 17.53 -2.96
C ASP A 31 -3.91 16.77 -3.35
N MET A 32 -3.58 16.72 -4.64
CA MET A 32 -2.35 16.10 -5.16
C MET A 32 -1.27 17.12 -5.53
N SER A 33 -1.42 18.38 -5.11
CA SER A 33 -0.50 19.46 -5.44
C SER A 33 0.23 19.97 -4.19
N CYS A 34 1.53 20.22 -4.33
CA CYS A 34 2.34 20.89 -3.31
C CYS A 34 2.20 22.41 -3.44
N TYR A 35 2.03 23.11 -2.31
CA TYR A 35 1.90 24.56 -2.28
C TYR A 35 2.89 25.17 -1.29
N ILE A 36 3.54 26.25 -1.71
CA ILE A 36 4.36 27.10 -0.85
C ILE A 36 3.59 28.39 -0.57
N PHE A 37 3.43 28.74 0.70
CA PHE A 37 2.76 29.96 1.11
C PHE A 37 3.78 30.99 1.58
N GLY A 38 3.76 32.15 0.93
CA GLY A 38 4.46 33.36 1.38
C GLY A 38 3.47 34.41 1.86
N VAL A 39 3.85 35.20 2.85
CA VAL A 39 3.14 36.44 3.24
C VAL A 39 4.07 37.64 3.17
N ARG A 40 3.47 38.79 2.91
CA ARG A 40 4.13 40.09 3.04
C ARG A 40 3.14 41.10 3.60
N ALA A 41 3.66 42.10 4.31
CA ALA A 41 2.85 43.22 4.75
C ALA A 41 2.56 44.18 3.58
N TYR A 42 1.36 44.74 3.56
CA TYR A 42 1.00 45.85 2.68
C TYR A 42 0.70 47.09 3.52
N THR A 43 1.27 48.22 3.11
CA THR A 43 1.05 49.53 3.72
C THR A 43 0.86 50.57 2.61
N ASP A 44 0.35 51.75 2.96
CA ASP A 44 0.25 52.88 2.03
C ASP A 44 1.62 53.31 1.48
N ASN A 45 2.70 53.02 2.21
CA ASN A 45 4.09 53.28 1.81
C ASN A 45 4.69 52.18 0.93
N GLY A 46 3.93 51.13 0.61
CA GLY A 46 4.36 50.01 -0.22
C GLY A 46 4.33 48.65 0.48
N TYR A 47 4.94 47.67 -0.17
CA TYR A 47 4.97 46.27 0.25
C TYR A 47 6.27 45.93 0.98
N GLY A 48 6.18 45.08 2.00
CA GLY A 48 7.34 44.41 2.58
C GLY A 48 7.83 43.24 1.73
N GLU A 49 8.94 42.64 2.15
CA GLU A 49 9.50 41.43 1.54
C GLU A 49 8.59 40.21 1.76
N TRP A 50 8.63 39.25 0.84
CA TRP A 50 7.95 37.97 1.00
C TRP A 50 8.66 37.12 2.06
N THR A 51 7.87 36.59 2.99
CA THR A 51 8.31 35.63 4.01
C THR A 51 7.56 34.32 3.79
N VAL A 52 8.29 33.23 3.53
CA VAL A 52 7.72 31.87 3.40
C VAL A 52 7.33 31.37 4.79
N ILE A 53 6.10 30.87 4.96
CA ILE A 53 5.55 30.45 6.26
C ILE A 53 5.39 28.95 6.39
N ALA A 54 5.36 28.22 5.27
CA ALA A 54 5.27 26.77 5.27
C ALA A 54 6.16 26.23 4.15
N ASN A 55 7.05 25.31 4.50
CA ASN A 55 7.90 24.59 3.56
C ASN A 55 7.35 23.19 3.20
N GLU A 56 6.24 22.79 3.83
CA GLU A 56 5.55 21.51 3.62
C GLU A 56 4.04 21.70 3.78
N THR A 57 3.25 21.09 2.89
CA THR A 57 1.79 20.99 3.04
C THR A 57 1.45 20.07 4.21
N LEU A 58 0.62 20.53 5.14
CA LEU A 58 -0.05 19.65 6.10
C LEU A 58 -0.84 18.61 5.31
N GLU A 59 -0.40 17.35 5.33
CA GLU A 59 -1.23 16.25 4.85
C GLU A 59 -2.57 16.32 5.59
N LEU A 60 -3.67 16.24 4.83
CA LEU A 60 -4.99 16.17 5.41
C LEU A 60 -4.97 15.01 6.43
N PRO A 61 -5.49 15.17 7.66
CA PRO A 61 -5.73 14.01 8.48
C PRO A 61 -6.58 13.07 7.64
N THR A 62 -6.06 11.89 7.33
CA THR A 62 -6.86 10.83 6.70
C THR A 62 -7.99 10.59 7.68
N ASP A 63 -9.14 11.17 7.38
CA ASP A 63 -10.38 10.95 8.09
C ASP A 63 -10.60 9.45 8.04
N THR A 64 -10.25 8.79 9.13
CA THR A 64 -10.71 7.46 9.47
C THR A 64 -12.17 7.62 9.87
N VAL A 65 -13.00 8.05 8.91
CA VAL A 65 -14.44 8.01 9.02
C VAL A 65 -14.81 6.54 8.89
N SER A 66 -15.06 5.96 10.05
CA SER A 66 -16.03 4.90 10.24
C SER A 66 -17.30 5.26 9.45
N ASP A 67 -17.43 4.75 8.22
CA ASP A 67 -18.73 4.68 7.55
C ASP A 67 -19.10 3.22 7.28
N ASN A 68 -20.09 2.77 8.05
CA ASN A 68 -20.87 1.58 7.77
C ASN A 68 -21.70 1.86 6.51
N GLY A 69 -21.20 1.49 5.34
CA GLY A 69 -21.98 1.73 4.13
C GLY A 69 -21.32 1.26 2.84
N SER A 70 -21.33 -0.05 2.64
CA SER A 70 -21.33 -0.73 1.32
C SER A 70 -20.54 -0.04 0.20
N ASN A 71 -19.23 -0.34 0.16
CA ASN A 71 -18.46 -0.74 -1.03
C ASN A 71 -17.06 -1.08 -0.51
N GLN A 72 -16.90 -2.32 -0.05
CA GLN A 72 -15.57 -2.81 0.30
C GLN A 72 -14.73 -2.80 -0.99
N GLU A 73 -13.90 -1.79 -1.16
CA GLU A 73 -12.69 -1.94 -1.95
C GLU A 73 -11.80 -2.92 -1.17
N VAL A 74 -12.09 -4.21 -1.39
CA VAL A 74 -11.25 -5.30 -0.93
C VAL A 74 -9.97 -5.22 -1.75
N ALA A 75 -9.00 -4.44 -1.29
CA ALA A 75 -7.63 -4.65 -1.66
C ALA A 75 -7.25 -6.04 -1.15
N ILE A 76 -7.27 -7.05 -2.03
CA ILE A 76 -6.80 -8.41 -1.74
C ILE A 76 -5.27 -8.35 -1.70
N GLY A 77 -4.73 -7.72 -0.65
CA GLY A 77 -3.34 -7.85 -0.28
C GLY A 77 -3.16 -9.24 0.28
N VAL A 78 -2.58 -10.14 -0.53
CA VAL A 78 -2.17 -11.45 -0.05
C VAL A 78 -1.10 -11.24 1.02
N SER A 79 -1.51 -11.28 2.28
CA SER A 79 -0.59 -11.16 3.41
C SER A 79 0.43 -12.29 3.35
N VAL A 80 1.71 -11.96 3.56
CA VAL A 80 2.80 -12.94 3.63
C VAL A 80 2.45 -14.07 4.60
N ALA A 81 1.72 -13.79 5.68
CA ALA A 81 1.24 -14.80 6.62
C ALA A 81 0.29 -15.82 5.97
N LEU A 82 -0.66 -15.37 5.14
CA LEU A 82 -1.60 -16.26 4.45
C LEU A 82 -0.89 -17.14 3.42
N VAL A 83 0.11 -16.61 2.72
CA VAL A 83 0.95 -17.36 1.77
C VAL A 83 1.70 -18.47 2.49
N LEU A 84 2.32 -18.16 3.63
CA LEU A 84 3.05 -19.14 4.44
C LEU A 84 2.13 -20.22 5.01
N ILE A 85 0.93 -19.87 5.45
CA ILE A 85 -0.07 -20.84 5.93
C ILE A 85 -0.53 -21.77 4.78
N LEU A 86 -0.78 -21.22 3.59
CA LEU A 86 -1.20 -22.02 2.44
C LEU A 86 -0.09 -22.97 1.97
N LEU A 87 1.15 -22.46 1.85
CA LEU A 87 2.32 -23.26 1.49
C LEU A 87 2.56 -24.41 2.47
N THR A 88 2.54 -24.13 3.76
CA THR A 88 2.73 -25.15 4.80
C THR A 88 1.61 -26.19 4.78
N GLY A 89 0.35 -25.77 4.62
CA GLY A 89 -0.79 -26.67 4.49
C GLY A 89 -0.67 -27.64 3.31
N ILE A 90 -0.32 -27.13 2.11
CA ILE A 90 -0.15 -27.96 0.91
C ILE A 90 0.96 -28.99 1.11
N ILE A 91 2.09 -28.60 1.71
CA ILE A 91 3.22 -29.51 1.97
C ILE A 91 2.80 -30.64 2.92
N VAL A 92 2.11 -30.32 4.01
CA VAL A 92 1.64 -31.33 5.00
C VAL A 92 0.68 -32.32 4.36
N VAL A 93 -0.31 -31.84 3.60
CA VAL A 93 -1.28 -32.71 2.91
C VAL A 93 -0.57 -33.62 1.91
N SER A 94 0.36 -33.07 1.13
CA SER A 94 1.14 -33.83 0.14
C SER A 94 1.97 -34.94 0.81
N LEU A 95 2.61 -34.66 1.95
CA LEU A 95 3.35 -35.64 2.74
C LEU A 95 2.46 -36.76 3.27
N VAL A 96 1.28 -36.43 3.80
CA VAL A 96 0.31 -37.43 4.30
C VAL A 96 -0.16 -38.33 3.17
N LEU A 97 -0.53 -37.75 2.02
CA LEU A 97 -0.93 -38.52 0.84
C LEU A 97 0.20 -39.41 0.33
N PHE A 98 1.42 -38.89 0.31
CA PHE A 98 2.60 -39.67 -0.08
C PHE A 98 2.83 -40.86 0.87
N ILE A 99 2.73 -40.67 2.18
CA ILE A 99 2.85 -41.76 3.16
C ILE A 99 1.75 -42.81 2.97
N VAL A 100 0.51 -42.39 2.74
CA VAL A 100 -0.63 -43.30 2.49
C VAL A 100 -0.43 -44.05 1.17
N TYR A 101 -0.03 -43.36 0.11
CA TYR A 101 0.29 -43.95 -1.18
C TYR A 101 1.39 -44.99 -1.06
N MET A 102 2.47 -44.66 -0.35
CA MET A 102 3.58 -45.58 -0.11
C MET A 102 3.18 -46.79 0.73
N ARG A 103 2.31 -46.62 1.75
CA ARG A 103 1.74 -47.73 2.52
C ARG A 103 0.89 -48.66 1.64
N LYS A 104 0.08 -48.11 0.74
CA LYS A 104 -0.74 -48.87 -0.21
C LYS A 104 0.11 -49.62 -1.23
N SER A 105 1.15 -48.99 -1.77
CA SER A 105 2.06 -49.61 -2.74
C SER A 105 2.80 -50.81 -2.14
N ARG A 106 3.24 -50.72 -0.87
CA ARG A 106 3.89 -51.83 -0.17
C ARG A 106 2.98 -53.05 0.06
N SER A 107 1.66 -52.89 0.16
CA SER A 107 0.75 -54.02 0.35
C SER A 107 0.46 -54.83 -0.94
N SER A 108 0.85 -54.29 -2.10
CA SER A 108 0.60 -54.94 -3.40
C SER A 108 1.76 -55.84 -3.84
N VAL A 109 2.84 -55.94 -3.06
CA VAL A 109 3.89 -56.95 -3.27
C VAL A 109 3.45 -58.28 -2.64
N LYS A 110 2.43 -58.93 -3.21
CA LYS A 110 2.21 -60.36 -2.96
C LYS A 110 3.13 -61.15 -3.88
N MET A 111 4.16 -61.76 -3.28
CA MET A 111 5.03 -62.74 -3.92
C MET A 111 4.21 -63.86 -4.54
N LYS A 112 4.47 -64.16 -5.82
CA LYS A 112 3.91 -65.34 -6.50
C LYS A 112 4.70 -66.58 -6.07
N PRO A 113 4.06 -67.62 -5.48
CA PRO A 113 4.76 -68.85 -5.17
C PRO A 113 5.16 -69.56 -6.46
N ARG A 114 6.46 -69.88 -6.59
CA ARG A 114 7.01 -70.72 -7.65
C ARG A 114 6.53 -72.15 -7.42
N SER A 115 5.47 -72.52 -8.12
CA SER A 115 4.95 -73.89 -8.14
C SER A 115 5.94 -74.82 -8.85
N THR A 116 6.55 -75.73 -8.10
CA THR A 116 7.28 -76.90 -8.59
C THR A 116 6.29 -78.01 -8.97
N ALA A 117 6.29 -78.44 -10.23
CA ALA A 117 5.79 -79.74 -10.69
C ALA A 117 6.33 -79.98 -12.12
N HIS A 118 7.25 -80.94 -12.29
CA HIS A 118 7.00 -82.30 -12.84
C HIS A 118 7.29 -82.31 -14.36
N LYS A 119 8.04 -83.23 -14.99
CA LYS A 119 8.03 -84.69 -14.93
C LYS A 119 9.29 -85.26 -15.62
N THR A 120 9.85 -86.34 -15.06
CA THR A 120 10.72 -87.33 -15.72
C THR A 120 9.92 -88.17 -16.70
N ASP A 121 10.41 -88.35 -17.92
CA ASP A 121 10.48 -89.64 -18.64
C ASP A 121 11.58 -89.52 -19.71
#